data_AF-A0A0S3TTL0-F1
#
_entry.id   AF-A0A0S3TTL0-F1
#
_cell.length_a   1.000
_cell.length_b   1.000
_cell.length_c   1.000
_cell.angle_alpha   90.00
_cell.angle_beta   90.00
_cell.angle_gamma   90.00
#
_symmetry.space_group_name_H-M   'P 1'
#
loop_
_entity.id
_entity.type
_entity.pdbx_description
1 polymer ?
#
loop_
_entity_poly.entity_id
_entity_poly.type
_entity_poly.pdbx_seq_one_letter_code
_entity_poly.pdbx_strand_id
1 'polypeptide(L)' 'MKTQMSQRKASKGTVQIKNSNERLQLVFSYTGKRHYLSTGFTDTPANRKLAEMKARQIELDILSSNVL' A
#
# COMPACT_ATOMS: atom_id res chain seq x y z
N MET A 1 -14.67 -15.85 -22.89
CA MET A 1 -13.60 -14.85 -23.09
C MET A 1 -13.33 -14.17 -21.76
N LYS A 2 -12.11 -14.25 -21.22
CA LYS A 2 -11.76 -13.60 -19.94
C LYS A 2 -11.24 -12.19 -20.26
N THR A 3 -12.05 -11.17 -20.02
CA THR A 3 -11.64 -9.77 -20.22
C THR A 3 -10.49 -9.44 -19.28
N GLN A 4 -9.28 -9.37 -19.83
CA GLN A 4 -8.08 -9.00 -19.12
C GLN A 4 -8.14 -7.48 -18.91
N MET A 5 -8.78 -7.04 -17.82
CA MET A 5 -8.76 -5.64 -17.40
C MET A 5 -7.30 -5.23 -17.23
N SER A 6 -6.79 -4.38 -18.12
CA SER A 6 -5.44 -3.84 -17.98
C SER A 6 -5.37 -3.15 -16.63
N GLN A 7 -4.63 -3.72 -15.67
CA GLN A 7 -4.45 -3.09 -14.36
C GLN A 7 -3.71 -1.77 -14.61
N ARG A 8 -4.46 -0.66 -14.58
CA ARG A 8 -3.89 0.69 -14.63
C ARG A 8 -2.83 0.74 -13.54
N LYS A 9 -1.59 1.05 -13.91
CA LYS A 9 -0.49 1.22 -12.95
C LYS A 9 -0.94 2.25 -11.91
N ALA A 10 -0.79 1.93 -10.64
CA ALA A 10 -1.10 2.86 -9.56
C ALA A 10 -0.33 4.18 -9.78
N SER A 11 -0.98 5.30 -9.50
CA SER A 11 -0.37 6.62 -9.58
C SER A 11 0.91 6.70 -8.74
N LYS A 12 1.84 7.59 -9.13
CA LYS A 12 3.04 7.84 -8.31
C LYS A 12 2.61 8.27 -6.90
N GLY A 13 3.22 7.66 -5.89
CA GLY A 13 2.91 7.92 -4.49
C GLY A 13 1.76 7.10 -3.90
N THR A 14 1.05 6.28 -4.68
CA THR A 14 -0.02 5.42 -4.13
C THR A 14 0.54 4.25 -3.33
N VAL A 15 -0.08 3.99 -2.18
CA VAL A 15 0.27 2.88 -1.30
C VAL A 15 -0.77 1.77 -1.43
N GLN A 16 -0.33 0.58 -1.84
CA GLN A 16 -1.20 -0.59 -1.98
C GLN A 16 -1.16 -1.45 -0.73
N ILE A 17 -2.34 -1.92 -0.30
CA ILE A 17 -2.46 -2.93 0.77
C ILE A 17 -2.52 -4.32 0.12
N LYS A 18 -1.61 -5.21 0.51
CA LYS A 18 -1.60 -6.61 0.10
C LYS A 18 -1.78 -7.52 1.29
N ASN A 19 -2.48 -8.63 1.09
CA ASN A 19 -2.40 -9.77 1.98
C ASN A 19 -1.24 -10.67 1.51
N SER A 20 -0.31 -10.98 2.41
CA SER A 20 0.75 -11.96 2.23
C SER A 20 0.72 -12.90 3.43
N ASN A 21 0.34 -14.17 3.20
CA ASN A 21 0.22 -15.19 4.25
C ASN A 21 -0.60 -14.71 5.46
N GLU A 22 -1.82 -14.24 5.19
CA GLU A 22 -2.78 -13.74 6.18
C GLU A 22 -2.35 -12.46 6.90
N ARG A 23 -1.24 -11.83 6.48
CA ARG A 23 -0.73 -10.58 7.04
C ARG A 23 -0.85 -9.44 6.05
N LEU A 24 -1.24 -8.27 6.55
CA LEU A 24 -1.33 -7.06 5.74
C LEU A 24 0.06 -6.43 5.56
N GLN A 25 0.39 -6.12 4.31
CA GLN A 25 1.60 -5.42 3.90
C GLN A 25 1.25 -4.18 3.09
N LEU A 26 1.97 -3.09 3.31
CA LEU A 26 1.90 -1.88 2.51
C LEU A 26 3.02 -1.91 1.47
N VAL A 27 2.67 -1.65 0.22
CA VAL A 27 3.59 -1.69 -0.92
C VAL A 27 3.49 -0.40 -1.69
N PHE A 28 4.59 0.32 -1.80
CA PHE A 28 4.64 1.61 -2.47
C PHE A 28 6.00 1.83 -3.13
N SER A 29 6.07 2.80 -4.03
CA SER A 29 7.32 3.23 -4.66
C SER A 29 7.62 4.66 -4.30
N TYR A 30 8.83 4.90 -3.80
CA TYR A 30 9.34 6.22 -3.45
C TYR A 30 10.80 6.32 -3.93
N THR A 31 11.21 7.50 -4.41
CA THR A 31 12.57 7.77 -4.95
C THR A 31 13.11 6.72 -5.94
N GLY A 32 12.23 6.14 -6.76
CA GLY A 32 12.60 5.12 -7.76
C GLY A 32 12.81 3.71 -7.21
N LYS A 33 12.60 3.49 -5.90
CA LYS A 33 12.69 2.19 -5.24
C LYS A 33 11.32 1.72 -4.77
N ARG A 34 11.13 0.40 -4.74
CA ARG A 34 9.91 -0.24 -4.23
C ARG A 34 10.13 -0.66 -2.79
N HIS A 35 9.22 -0.27 -1.91
CA HIS A 35 9.26 -0.56 -0.48
C HIS A 35 8.12 -1.50 -0.10
N TYR A 36 8.41 -2.38 0.85
CA TYR A 36 7.46 -3.30 1.47
C TYR A 36 7.48 -3.07 2.97
N LEU A 37 6.34 -2.73 3.55
CA LEU A 37 6.19 -2.52 4.98
C LEU A 37 5.18 -3.53 5.51
N SER A 38 5.66 -4.50 6.29
CA SER A 38 4.78 -5.43 7.00
C SER A 38 4.10 -4.69 8.15
N THR A 39 2.77 -4.73 8.20
CA THR A 39 2.02 -4.07 9.28
C THR A 39 1.96 -4.91 10.55
N GLY A 40 2.29 -6.21 10.46
CA GLY A 40 2.09 -7.17 11.54
C GLY A 40 0.64 -7.58 11.77
N PHE A 41 -0.34 -6.88 11.18
CA PHE A 41 -1.76 -7.14 11.35
C PHE A 41 -2.23 -8.33 10.49
N THR A 42 -3.14 -9.12 11.06
CA THR A 42 -3.87 -10.16 10.31
C THR A 42 -4.88 -9.53 9.36
N ASP A 43 -5.22 -10.20 8.25
CA ASP A 43 -6.20 -9.71 7.28
C ASP A 43 -7.64 -9.85 7.79
N THR A 44 -8.06 -8.89 8.62
CA THR A 44 -9.44 -8.72 9.08
C THR A 44 -9.99 -7.37 8.62
N PRO A 45 -11.33 -7.17 8.52
CA PRO A 45 -11.90 -5.90 8.11
C PRO A 45 -11.47 -4.71 8.99
N ALA A 46 -11.32 -4.92 10.30
CA ALA A 46 -10.84 -3.89 11.23
C ALA A 46 -9.38 -3.53 10.95
N ASN A 47 -8.53 -4.54 10.76
CA ASN A 47 -7.12 -4.35 10.47
C ASN A 47 -6.87 -3.76 9.07
N ARG A 48 -7.73 -4.05 8.08
CA ARG A 48 -7.69 -3.37 6.79
C ARG A 48 -7.90 -1.88 6.93
N LYS A 49 -8.87 -1.44 7.75
CA LYS A 49 -9.05 -0.01 8.05
C LYS A 49 -7.80 0.61 8.70
N LEU A 50 -7.15 -0.11 9.63
CA LEU A 50 -5.88 0.32 10.22
C LEU A 50 -4.76 0.45 9.17
N ALA A 51 -4.65 -0.54 8.27
CA ALA A 51 -3.70 -0.52 7.17
C ALA A 51 -3.98 0.63 6.18
N GLU A 52 -5.25 0.93 5.88
CA GLU A 52 -5.67 2.07 5.05
C GLU A 52 -5.29 3.41 5.68
N MET A 53 -5.45 3.57 7.00
CA MET A 53 -4.99 4.78 7.69
C MET A 53 -3.47 4.94 7.59
N LYS A 54 -2.71 3.86 7.80
CA LYS A 54 -1.24 3.89 7.63
C LYS A 54 -0.83 4.16 6.18
N ALA A 55 -1.55 3.59 5.21
CA ALA A 55 -1.33 3.84 3.80
C ALA A 55 -1.48 5.32 3.48
N ARG A 56 -2.59 5.95 3.90
CA ARG A 56 -2.83 7.38 3.73
C ARG A 56 -1.75 8.25 4.37
N GLN A 57 -1.25 7.87 5.54
CA GLN A 57 -0.13 8.59 6.17
C GLN A 57 1.11 8.57 5.29
N ILE A 58 1.50 7.40 4.79
CA ILE A 58 2.65 7.26 3.88
C ILE A 58 2.43 8.04 2.59
N GLU A 59 1.21 8.04 2.03
CA GLU A 59 0.89 8.84 0.84
C GLU A 59 1.10 10.35 1.11
N LEU A 60 0.66 10.85 2.27
CA LEU A 60 0.90 12.24 2.68
C LEU A 60 2.38 12.55 2.89
N ASP A 61 3.13 11.64 3.50
CA ASP A 61 4.58 11.78 3.73
C ASP A 61 5.35 11.83 2.39
N ILE A 62 4.97 10.99 1.42
CA ILE A 62 5.51 11.02 0.05
C ILE A 62 5.19 12.35 -0.64
N LEU A 63 3.94 12.83 -0.53
CA LEU A 63 3.52 14.09 -1.16
C LEU A 63 4.22 15.31 -0.56
N SER A 64 4.39 15.34 0.76
CA SER A 64 5.05 16.43 1.48
C SER A 64 6.58 16.40 1.39
N SER A 65 7.16 15.35 0.78
CA SER A 65 8.60 15.07 0.82
C SER A 65 9.17 14.96 2.25
N ASN A 66 8.30 14.71 3.23
CA ASN A 66 8.66 14.55 4.63
C ASN A 66 8.82 13.04 4.88
N VAL A 67 10.01 12.52 4.66
CA VAL A 67 10.29 11.09 4.87
C VAL A 67 10.54 10.86 6.37
N LEU A 68 9.68 10.07 7.00
CA LEU A 68 9.91 9.45 8.32
C LEU A 68 10.23 7.96 8.16
#